data_AF-A0A645IE36-F1
#
_entry.id   AF-A0A645IE36-F1
#
_cell.length_a   1.000
_cell.length_b   1.000
_cell.length_c   1.000
_cell.angle_alpha   90.00
_cell.angle_beta   90.00
_cell.angle_gamma   90.00
#
_symmetry.space_group_name_H-M   'P 1'
#
loop_
_entity.id
_entity.type
_entity.pdbx_description
1 polymer ?
#
loop_
_entity_poly.entity_id
_entity_poly.type
_entity_poly.pdbx_seq_one_letter_code
_entity_poly.pdbx_strand_id
1 'polypeptide(L)' 'MVALTCGFCGTLLTPMAANFNIVPVAMLEMKDKYGVIKNQLFIALFMLVFQIAYMILFK' A
#
# COMPACT_ATOMS: atom_id res chain seq x y z
N MET A 1 17.04 4.99 -5.77
CA MET A 1 15.65 4.55 -6.09
C MET A 1 15.03 3.70 -4.99
N VAL A 2 15.76 2.75 -4.38
CA VAL A 2 15.25 1.82 -3.35
C VAL A 2 14.63 2.51 -2.11
N ALA A 3 15.18 3.64 -1.66
CA ALA A 3 14.61 4.40 -0.53
C ALA A 3 13.25 5.04 -0.87
N LEU A 4 13.01 5.40 -2.13
CA LEU A 4 11.79 6.05 -2.59
C LEU A 4 10.62 5.05 -2.66
N THR A 5 10.89 3.82 -3.12
CA THR A 5 9.89 2.74 -3.22
C THR A 5 9.48 2.21 -1.84
N CYS A 6 10.41 2.16 -0.87
CA CYS A 6 10.09 1.87 0.52
C CYS A 6 9.21 2.97 1.16
N GLY A 7 9.52 4.25 0.90
CA GLY A 7 8.70 5.38 1.35
C GLY A 7 7.28 5.34 0.76
N PHE A 8 7.16 4.98 -0.53
CA PHE A 8 5.87 4.85 -1.22
C PHE A 8 5.00 3.74 -0.59
N CYS A 9 5.57 2.58 -0.26
CA CYS A 9 4.87 1.51 0.47
C CYS A 9 4.35 1.99 1.84
N GLY A 10 5.12 2.81 2.55
CA GLY A 10 4.68 3.42 3.81
C GLY A 10 3.51 4.39 3.64
N THR A 11 3.51 5.20 2.57
CA THR A 11 2.41 6.16 2.31
C THR A 11 1.08 5.48 1.95
N LEU A 12 1.13 4.31 1.28
CA LEU A 12 -0.05 3.51 0.93
C LEU A 12 -0.82 3.00 2.16
N LEU A 13 -0.16 2.89 3.31
CA LEU A 13 -0.73 2.41 4.58
C LEU A 13 -1.29 3.54 5.46
N THR A 14 -1.14 4.80 5.04
CA THR A 14 -1.54 5.96 5.87
C THR A 14 -3.06 6.17 5.87
N PRO A 15 -3.61 6.79 6.93
CA PRO A 15 -5.03 7.17 6.98
C PRO A 15 -5.43 8.13 5.84
N MET A 16 -4.47 8.84 5.25
CA MET A 16 -4.71 9.71 4.09
C MET A 16 -5.06 8.90 2.83
N ALA A 17 -4.39 7.77 2.59
CA ALA A 17 -4.75 6.85 1.49
C ALA A 17 -6.12 6.20 1.72
N ALA A 18 -6.46 5.92 2.97
CA ALA A 18 -7.77 5.37 3.34
C ALA A 18 -8.92 6.35 3.02
N ASN A 19 -8.75 7.62 3.40
CA ASN A 19 -9.78 8.63 3.18
C ASN A 19 -9.95 8.97 1.68
N PHE A 20 -8.88 8.90 0.90
CA PHE A 20 -8.92 9.10 -0.56
C PHE A 20 -9.67 7.98 -1.28
N ASN A 21 -9.47 6.72 -0.86
CA ASN A 21 -10.19 5.58 -1.42
C ASN A 21 -11.65 5.49 -0.94
N ILE A 22 -12.01 6.04 0.21
CA ILE A 22 -13.38 5.95 0.75
C ILE A 22 -14.43 6.64 -0.15
N VAL A 23 -14.05 7.72 -0.83
CA VAL A 23 -14.94 8.49 -1.72
C VAL A 23 -15.39 7.68 -2.95
N PRO A 24 -14.48 7.13 -3.79
CA PRO A 24 -14.89 6.28 -4.91
C PRO A 24 -15.52 4.97 -4.46
N VAL A 25 -15.11 4.42 -3.30
CA VAL A 25 -15.69 3.20 -2.72
C VAL A 25 -17.15 3.38 -2.33
N ALA A 26 -17.49 4.55 -1.79
CA ALA A 26 -18.88 4.92 -1.48
C ALA A 26 -19.72 5.14 -2.74
N MET A 27 -19.14 5.71 -3.80
CA MET A 27 -19.80 5.90 -5.10
C MET A 27 -20.05 4.57 -5.82
N LEU A 28 -19.16 3.58 -5.64
CA LEU A 28 -19.27 2.22 -6.21
C LEU A 28 -20.11 1.27 -5.34
N GLU A 29 -20.78 1.77 -4.29
CA GLU A 29 -21.55 1.01 -3.29
C GLU A 29 -20.88 -0.31 -2.84
N MET A 30 -19.55 -0.31 -2.71
CA MET A 30 -18.87 -1.54 -2.33
C MET A 30 -19.24 -1.90 -0.89
N LYS A 31 -19.62 -3.17 -0.71
CA LYS A 31 -20.04 -3.76 0.57
C LYS A 31 -18.99 -3.56 1.69
N ASP A 32 -17.71 -3.49 1.31
CA ASP A 32 -16.57 -3.30 2.22
C ASP A 32 -15.81 -2.00 1.92
N LYS A 33 -16.04 -0.98 2.76
CA LYS A 33 -15.38 0.34 2.65
C LYS A 33 -13.85 0.27 2.83
N TYR A 34 -13.37 -0.76 3.53
CA TYR A 34 -11.96 -0.98 3.85
C TYR A 34 -11.31 -2.12 3.03
N GLY A 35 -12.06 -2.75 2.10
CA GLY A 35 -11.53 -3.85 1.29
C GLY A 35 -10.31 -3.43 0.45
N VAL A 36 -10.32 -2.19 -0.05
CA VAL A 36 -9.23 -1.64 -0.86
C VAL A 36 -7.94 -1.46 -0.04
N ILE A 37 -8.05 -0.96 1.19
CA ILE A 37 -6.89 -0.77 2.09
C ILE A 37 -6.32 -2.12 2.52
N LYS A 38 -7.16 -3.12 2.80
CA LYS A 38 -6.67 -4.48 3.10
C LYS A 38 -5.84 -5.05 1.94
N ASN A 39 -6.30 -4.90 0.71
CA ASN A 39 -5.54 -5.34 -0.46
C ASN A 39 -4.27 -4.52 -0.68
N GLN A 40 -4.31 -3.20 -0.49
CA GLN A 40 -3.13 -2.34 -0.58
C GLN A 40 -2.11 -2.66 0.50
N LEU A 41 -2.55 -3.01 1.72
CA LEU A 41 -1.67 -3.39 2.81
C LEU A 41 -0.89 -4.66 2.47
N PHE A 42 -1.57 -5.64 1.89
CA PHE A 42 -0.94 -6.88 1.42
C PHE A 42 0.12 -6.59 0.33
N ILE A 43 -0.24 -5.77 -0.66
CA ILE A 43 0.66 -5.38 -1.77
C ILE A 43 1.87 -4.57 -1.27
N ALA A 44 1.65 -3.59 -0.40
CA ALA A 44 2.72 -2.74 0.14
C ALA A 44 3.71 -3.56 0.95
N LEU A 45 3.23 -4.53 1.75
CA LEU A 45 4.07 -5.40 2.57
C LEU A 45 4.89 -6.35 1.68
N PHE A 46 4.28 -6.91 0.63
CA PHE A 46 4.98 -7.76 -0.32
C PHE A 46 6.09 -7.01 -1.08
N MET A 47 5.80 -5.79 -1.54
CA MET A 47 6.81 -4.93 -2.19
C MET A 47 7.94 -4.56 -1.23
N LEU A 48 7.64 -4.23 0.04
CA LEU A 48 8.66 -3.92 1.04
C LEU A 48 9.59 -5.11 1.29
N VAL A 49 9.04 -6.32 1.46
CA VAL A 49 9.83 -7.54 1.69
C VAL A 49 10.73 -7.84 0.49
N PHE A 50 10.17 -7.78 -0.73
CA PHE A 50 10.96 -7.98 -1.95
C PHE A 50 12.09 -6.97 -2.05
N GLN A 51 11.81 -5.72 -1.69
CA GLN A 51 12.78 -4.64 -1.82
C GLN A 51 13.90 -4.71 -0.76
N ILE A 52 13.58 -5.14 0.46
CA ILE A 52 14.55 -5.45 1.52
C ILE A 52 15.41 -6.65 1.12
N ALA A 53 14.80 -7.72 0.61
CA ALA A 53 15.52 -8.90 0.13
C ALA A 53 16.50 -8.53 -1.00
N TYR A 54 16.06 -7.71 -1.96
CA TYR A 54 16.92 -7.20 -3.03
C TYR A 54 18.09 -6.37 -2.50
N MET A 55 17.89 -5.50 -1.50
CA MET A 55 18.98 -4.72 -0.90
C MET A 55 19.99 -5.61 -0.14
N ILE A 56 19.56 -6.72 0.46
CA ILE A 56 20.44 -7.66 1.17
C ILE A 56 21.20 -8.58 0.19
N LEU A 57 20.53 -9.10 -0.84
CA LEU A 57 21.13 -9.99 -1.85
C LEU A 57 22.08 -9.27 -2.80
N PHE A 58 21.81 -7.99 -3.10
CA PHE A 58 22.57 -7.18 -4.05
C PHE A 58 23.49 -6.16 -3.37
N LYS A 59 23.91 -6.45 -2.13
CA LYS A 59 24.92 -5.68 -1.38
C LYS A 59 26.30 -5.79 -2.03
#